data_AF-A0AAW2LBQ8-F1
#
_entry.id   AF-A0AAW2LBQ8-F1
#
_cell.length_a   1.000
_cell.length_b   1.000
_cell.length_c   1.000
_cell.angle_alpha   90.00
_cell.angle_beta   90.00
_cell.angle_gamma   90.00
#
_symmetry.space_group_name_H-M   'P 1'
#
loop_
_entity.id
_entity.type
_entity.pdbx_description
1 polymer ?
#
loop_
_entity_poly.entity_id
_entity_poly.type
_entity_poly.pdbx_seq_one_letter_code
_entity_poly.pdbx_strand_id
1 'polypeptide(L)'
;MGSTAASGVVDKGVDFANYFCTYGFLYHQKEMLSDRVRMDAYYNAIFENKHHFQGKAGARKVYAVEATKMAEHALELVKANKLQNVVEVIEGSMEDVTLPEKAL
;
A
#
# COMPACT_ATOMS: atom_id res chain seq x y z
N MET A 1 18.54 -47.18 -2.15
CA MET A 1 18.42 -46.58 -3.49
C MET A 1 17.33 -45.51 -3.43
N GLY A 2 17.73 -44.26 -3.66
CA GLY A 2 16.93 -43.08 -4.05
C GLY A 2 15.60 -42.76 -3.35
N SER A 3 15.65 -41.91 -2.31
CA SER A 3 14.52 -41.02 -1.99
C SER A 3 14.59 -39.80 -2.91
N THR A 4 13.74 -39.74 -3.93
CA THR A 4 13.61 -38.55 -4.78
C THR A 4 12.85 -37.47 -4.02
N ALA A 5 13.55 -36.44 -3.57
CA ALA A 5 12.93 -35.19 -3.12
C ALA A 5 12.20 -34.56 -4.31
N ALA A 6 10.87 -34.53 -4.25
CA ALA A 6 10.08 -33.74 -5.19
C ALA A 6 10.43 -32.25 -4.94
N SER A 7 11.08 -31.65 -5.92
CA SER A 7 11.32 -30.20 -5.95
C SER A 7 9.96 -29.50 -5.94
N GLY A 8 9.56 -28.98 -4.77
CA GLY A 8 8.31 -28.27 -4.57
C GLY A 8 8.34 -26.95 -5.31
N VAL A 9 7.84 -26.94 -6.53
CA VAL A 9 7.58 -25.70 -7.27
C VAL A 9 6.44 -24.99 -6.53
N VAL A 10 6.77 -23.95 -5.78
CA VAL A 10 5.78 -23.09 -5.11
C VAL A 10 5.06 -22.28 -6.18
N ASP A 11 3.75 -22.47 -6.30
CA ASP A 11 2.91 -21.69 -7.21
C ASP A 11 2.78 -20.25 -6.71
N LYS A 12 3.56 -19.36 -7.33
CA LYS A 12 3.58 -17.94 -6.99
C LYS A 12 2.22 -17.27 -7.17
N GLY A 13 1.38 -17.73 -8.09
CA GLY A 13 0.06 -17.16 -8.33
C GLY A 13 -0.90 -17.39 -7.15
N VAL A 14 -0.83 -18.57 -6.54
CA VAL A 14 -1.60 -18.91 -5.34
C VAL A 14 -1.08 -18.17 -4.11
N ASP A 15 0.23 -17.95 -4.01
CA ASP A 15 0.87 -17.20 -2.91
C ASP A 15 0.44 -15.72 -2.91
N PHE A 16 0.43 -15.06 -4.08
CA PHE A 16 -0.08 -13.69 -4.20
C PHE A 16 -1.56 -13.59 -3.80
N ALA A 17 -2.40 -14.52 -4.25
CA ALA A 17 -3.82 -14.52 -3.91
C ALA A 17 -4.04 -14.61 -2.39
N ASN A 18 -3.31 -15.47 -1.68
CA ASN A 18 -3.42 -15.60 -0.24
C ASN A 18 -2.84 -14.40 0.52
N TYR A 19 -1.70 -13.87 0.06
CA TYR A 19 -1.09 -12.68 0.63
C TYR A 19 -2.03 -11.47 0.55
N PHE A 20 -2.54 -11.17 -0.64
CA PHE A 20 -3.47 -10.05 -0.85
C PHE A 20 -4.82 -10.29 -0.17
N CYS A 21 -5.34 -11.52 -0.17
CA CYS A 21 -6.58 -11.86 0.55
C CYS A 21 -6.50 -11.48 2.03
N THR A 22 -5.35 -11.71 2.67
CA THR A 22 -5.13 -11.34 4.08
C THR A 22 -5.24 -9.83 4.31
N TYR A 23 -4.61 -9.02 3.45
CA TYR A 23 -4.63 -7.54 3.57
C TYR A 23 -5.93 -6.88 3.11
N GLY A 24 -6.79 -7.62 2.41
CA GLY A 24 -8.14 -7.18 2.05
C GLY A 24 -9.10 -7.06 3.24
N PHE A 25 -8.76 -7.64 4.41
CA PHE A 25 -9.59 -7.55 5.61
C PHE A 25 -9.18 -6.39 6.52
N LEU A 26 -10.16 -5.63 7.00
CA LEU A 26 -9.96 -4.53 7.96
C LEU A 26 -9.26 -4.96 9.25
N TYR A 27 -9.40 -6.23 9.64
CA TYR A 27 -8.76 -6.77 10.84
C TYR A 27 -7.23 -6.66 10.79
N HIS A 28 -6.60 -7.12 9.71
CA HIS A 28 -5.14 -7.08 9.58
C HIS A 28 -4.63 -5.65 9.45
N GLN A 29 -5.38 -4.77 8.76
CA GLN A 29 -5.08 -3.35 8.71
C GLN A 29 -5.14 -2.71 10.11
N LYS A 30 -6.09 -3.12 10.96
CA LYS A 30 -6.19 -2.65 12.34
C LYS A 30 -5.02 -3.10 13.20
N GLU A 31 -4.57 -4.35 13.09
CA GLU A 31 -3.40 -4.85 13.83
C GLU A 31 -2.17 -3.98 13.54
N MET A 32 -1.93 -3.78 12.25
CA MET A 32 -0.93 -2.86 11.74
C MET A 32 -1.10 -1.45 12.33
N LEU A 33 -2.26 -0.82 12.20
CA LEU A 33 -2.51 0.55 12.68
C LEU A 33 -2.47 0.68 14.22
N SER A 34 -2.64 -0.42 14.95
CA SER A 34 -2.59 -0.44 16.42
C SER A 34 -1.18 -0.56 16.97
N ASP A 35 -0.21 -1.00 16.16
CA ASP A 35 1.21 -1.00 16.52
C ASP A 35 1.74 0.44 16.60
N ARG A 36 1.92 0.92 17.83
CA ARG A 36 2.38 2.28 18.10
C ARG A 36 3.80 2.54 17.64
N VAL A 37 4.73 1.61 17.83
CA VAL A 37 6.14 1.80 17.45
C VAL A 37 6.23 1.99 15.94
N ARG A 38 5.50 1.15 15.20
CA ARG A 38 5.42 1.24 13.74
C ARG A 38 4.79 2.56 13.29
N MET A 39 3.65 2.94 13.87
CA MET A 39 2.94 4.16 13.49
C MET A 39 3.73 5.43 13.81
N ASP A 40 4.36 5.48 14.98
CA ASP A 40 5.18 6.62 15.40
C ASP A 40 6.41 6.77 14.49
N ALA A 41 7.04 5.64 14.10
CA ALA A 41 8.18 5.66 13.17
C ALA A 41 7.79 6.25 11.81
N TYR A 42 6.69 5.80 11.18
CA TYR A 42 6.23 6.35 9.90
C TYR A 42 5.80 7.81 10.04
N TYR A 43 5.07 8.15 11.09
CA TYR A 43 4.62 9.52 11.34
C TYR A 43 5.82 10.47 11.48
N ASN A 44 6.77 10.16 12.37
CA ASN A 44 7.95 10.99 12.58
C ASN A 44 8.80 11.10 11.32
N ALA A 45 9.03 9.99 10.62
CA ALA A 45 9.81 10.00 9.38
C ALA A 45 9.25 10.98 8.34
N ILE A 46 7.92 11.03 8.16
CA ILE A 46 7.28 11.95 7.21
C ILE A 46 7.30 13.40 7.73
N PHE A 47 6.92 13.62 8.99
CA PHE A 47 6.71 14.97 9.53
C PHE A 47 8.02 15.69 9.90
N GLU A 48 9.07 14.96 10.28
CA GLU A 48 10.38 15.53 10.60
C GLU A 48 11.20 15.78 9.32
N ASN A 49 10.96 15.01 8.26
CA ASN A 49 11.70 15.13 7.00
C ASN A 49 10.91 15.82 5.88
N LYS A 50 10.03 16.77 6.21
CA LYS A 50 9.21 17.53 5.23
C LYS A 50 10.03 18.10 4.07
N HIS A 51 11.27 18.50 4.33
CA HIS A 51 12.18 19.06 3.32
C HIS A 51 12.52 18.05 2.20
N HIS A 52 12.52 16.74 2.45
CA HIS A 52 12.75 15.72 1.42
C HIS A 52 11.60 15.58 0.42
N PHE A 53 10.41 16.08 0.76
CA PHE A 53 9.21 16.04 -0.07
C PHE A 53 8.95 17.38 -0.78
N GLN A 54 9.77 18.41 -0.52
CA GLN A 54 9.66 19.69 -1.21
C GLN A 54 10.12 19.54 -2.67
N GLY A 55 9.25 19.90 -3.62
CA GLY A 55 9.58 19.94 -5.05
C GLY A 55 9.59 18.59 -5.79
N LYS A 56 9.69 17.44 -5.10
CA LYS A 56 9.48 16.11 -5.69
C LYS A 56 7.99 15.91 -5.91
N ALA A 57 7.56 15.85 -7.18
CA ALA A 57 6.17 15.85 -7.64
C ALA A 57 5.31 16.78 -6.77
N GLY A 58 5.31 18.09 -7.11
CA GLY A 58 4.80 19.17 -6.26
C GLY A 58 3.76 18.70 -5.25
N ALA A 59 4.05 18.84 -3.95
CA ALA A 59 3.35 18.28 -2.77
C ALA A 59 1.85 18.64 -2.61
N ARG A 60 1.15 18.81 -3.73
CA ARG A 60 -0.27 19.05 -3.94
C ARG A 60 -1.04 17.75 -4.19
N LYS A 61 -0.39 16.67 -4.67
CA LYS A 61 -1.06 15.41 -5.00
C LYS A 61 -0.31 14.19 -4.47
N VAL A 62 -1.05 13.20 -3.96
CA VAL A 62 -0.58 11.90 -3.48
C VAL A 62 -1.38 10.82 -4.19
N TYR A 63 -0.71 9.84 -4.79
CA TYR A 63 -1.35 8.65 -5.35
C TYR A 63 -1.19 7.48 -4.37
N ALA A 64 -2.27 7.04 -3.75
CA ALA A 64 -2.32 5.90 -2.86
C ALA A 64 -2.76 4.66 -3.65
N VAL A 65 -1.79 3.83 -4.04
CA VAL A 65 -2.04 2.60 -4.80
C VAL A 65 -2.27 1.44 -3.84
N GLU A 66 -3.35 0.69 -4.04
CA GLU A 66 -3.72 -0.47 -3.23
C GLU A 66 -4.27 -1.59 -4.12
N ALA A 67 -3.69 -2.79 -4.03
CA ALA A 67 -4.01 -3.89 -4.96
C ALA A 67 -5.32 -4.61 -4.62
N THR A 68 -5.84 -4.43 -3.40
CA THR A 68 -7.02 -5.14 -2.91
C THR A 68 -8.24 -4.23 -2.80
N LYS A 69 -9.38 -4.84 -2.45
CA LYS A 69 -10.62 -4.11 -2.16
C LYS A 69 -10.53 -3.14 -0.97
N MET A 70 -9.43 -3.17 -0.22
CA MET A 70 -9.14 -2.15 0.79
C MET A 70 -9.05 -0.74 0.19
N ALA A 71 -8.76 -0.62 -1.11
CA ALA A 71 -8.80 0.65 -1.83
C ALA A 71 -10.15 1.38 -1.67
N GLU A 72 -11.27 0.64 -1.61
CA GLU A 72 -12.61 1.22 -1.44
C GLU A 72 -12.74 1.88 -0.06
N HIS A 73 -12.29 1.20 1.01
CA HIS A 73 -12.26 1.77 2.37
C HIS A 73 -11.29 2.95 2.49
N ALA A 74 -10.12 2.87 1.85
CA ALA A 74 -9.17 3.97 1.80
C ALA A 74 -9.78 5.21 1.13
N LEU A 75 -10.52 5.02 0.03
CA LEU A 75 -11.24 6.10 -0.65
C LEU A 75 -12.33 6.73 0.23
N GLU A 76 -13.07 5.93 0.98
CA GLU A 76 -14.05 6.43 1.97
C GLU A 76 -13.39 7.27 3.05
N LEU A 77 -12.24 6.83 3.58
CA LEU A 77 -11.47 7.58 4.58
C LEU A 77 -10.95 8.91 4.02
N VAL A 78 -10.43 8.92 2.80
CA VAL A 78 -9.97 10.15 2.12
C VAL A 78 -11.12 11.15 2.00
N LYS A 79 -12.30 10.70 1.57
CA LYS A 79 -13.50 11.54 1.45
C LYS A 79 -13.96 12.06 2.81
N ALA A 80 -14.03 11.19 3.83
CA ALA A 80 -14.44 11.58 5.18
C ALA A 80 -13.51 12.64 5.80
N ASN A 81 -12.22 12.58 5.49
CA ASN A 81 -11.22 13.56 5.92
C ASN A 81 -11.10 14.78 4.99
N LYS A 82 -11.93 14.86 3.93
CA LYS A 82 -11.95 15.96 2.96
C LYS A 82 -10.62 16.16 2.21
N LEU A 83 -9.89 15.08 1.98
CA LEU A 83 -8.56 15.10 1.34
C LEU A 83 -8.59 14.69 -0.14
N GLN A 84 -9.77 14.48 -0.74
CA GLN A 84 -9.90 14.00 -2.13
C GLN A 84 -9.26 14.89 -3.20
N ASN A 85 -9.04 16.17 -2.91
CA ASN A 85 -8.30 17.07 -3.80
C ASN A 85 -6.79 16.81 -3.77
N VAL A 86 -6.28 16.27 -2.67
CA VAL A 86 -4.86 15.98 -2.44
C VAL A 86 -4.55 14.50 -2.69
N VAL A 87 -5.36 13.57 -2.17
CA VAL A 87 -5.10 12.13 -2.25
C VAL A 87 -6.01 11.49 -3.28
N GLU A 88 -5.42 10.76 -4.21
CA GLU A 88 -6.09 9.94 -5.20
C GLU A 88 -5.79 8.47 -4.93
N VAL A 89 -6.84 7.67 -4.72
CA VAL A 89 -6.71 6.23 -4.45
C VAL A 89 -6.87 5.48 -5.75
N ILE A 90 -5.94 4.57 -6.06
CA ILE A 90 -5.94 3.75 -7.27
C ILE A 90 -5.97 2.28 -6.85
N GLU A 91 -7.03 1.56 -7.25
CA GLU A 91 -7.10 0.10 -7.06
C GLU A 91 -6.28 -0.60 -8.15
N GLY A 92 -5.23 -1.32 -7.76
CA GLY A 92 -4.35 -2.03 -8.68
C GLY A 92 -2.99 -2.37 -8.06
N SER A 93 -2.27 -3.30 -8.68
CA SER A 93 -0.88 -3.59 -8.32
C SER A 93 0.02 -2.40 -8.66
N MET A 94 1.08 -2.17 -7.90
CA MET A 94 2.01 -1.07 -8.18
C MET A 94 2.76 -1.30 -9.51
N GLU A 95 2.91 -2.57 -9.88
CA GLU A 95 3.57 -3.02 -11.11
C GLU A 95 2.76 -2.70 -12.37
N ASP A 96 1.42 -2.72 -12.29
CA ASP A 96 0.54 -2.53 -13.44
C ASP A 96 -0.10 -1.13 -13.50
N VAL A 97 -0.10 -0.39 -12.40
CA VAL A 97 -0.67 0.96 -12.34
C VAL A 97 0.17 1.96 -13.15
N THR A 98 -0.51 2.68 -14.03
CA THR A 98 0.07 3.83 -14.73
C THR A 98 -0.29 5.12 -13.99
N LEU A 99 0.72 5.81 -13.49
CA LEU A 99 0.54 7.11 -12.87
C LEU A 99 0.43 8.20 -13.96
N PRO A 100 -0.45 9.21 -13.78
CA PRO A 100 -0.72 10.24 -14.79
C PRO A 100 0.46 11.21 -14.99
N GLU A 101 1.41 11.23 -14.06
CA GLU A 101 2.63 12.02 -14.14
C GLU A 101 3.85 11.16 -13.77
N LYS A 102 4.97 11.35 -14.47
CA LYS A 102 6.23 10.67 -14.14
C LYS A 102 6.84 11.31 -12.90
N ALA A 103 7.36 10.47 -11.99
CA ALA A 103 8.22 10.94 -10.91
C ALA A 103 9.44 11.66 -11.52
N LEU A 104 9.72 12.87 -11.02
CA LEU A 104 10.90 13.68 -11.39
C LEU A 104 12.19 13.01 -10.94
#